data_AF-A0AAD6UHY2-F1
#
_entry.id   AF-A0AAD6UHY2-F1
#
_cell.length_a   1.000
_cell.length_b   1.000
_cell.length_c   1.000
_cell.angle_alpha   90.00
_cell.angle_beta   90.00
_cell.angle_gamma   90.00
#
_symmetry.space_group_name_H-M   'P 1'
#
loop_
_entity.id
_entity.type
_entity.pdbx_description
1 polymer ?
#
loop_
_entity_poly.entity_id
_entity_poly.type
_entity_poly.pdbx_seq_one_letter_code
_entity_poly.pdbx_strand_id
1 'polypeptide(L)'
;MRFSPTHRFFSQMTHLEIFYTAEHSSTWLARLPLLPQLSHFSFADVDLLPICPDLLQACKLLAVLAYLADTDIDGYTSPPLPPLFQDIRFVLVTPVYSGPDWIRGIETGMDYWKRAEMFIAQRRSGEIEASQYRIDIPAPP
;
A
#
# COMPACT_ATOMS: atom_id res chain seq x y z
N MET A 1 -26.83 0.25 4.38
CA MET A 1 -26.98 0.07 2.92
C MET A 1 -25.60 -0.26 2.34
N ARG A 2 -25.48 -1.31 1.52
CA ARG A 2 -24.25 -1.58 0.75
C ARG A 2 -24.31 -0.72 -0.51
N PHE A 3 -23.44 0.28 -0.61
CA PHE A 3 -23.25 1.01 -1.87
C PHE A 3 -22.40 0.12 -2.78
N SER A 4 -22.90 -0.19 -3.97
CA SER A 4 -22.11 -0.84 -5.02
C SER A 4 -21.87 0.18 -6.13
N PRO A 5 -20.62 0.39 -6.58
CA PRO A 5 -20.35 1.31 -7.66
C PRO A 5 -21.06 0.80 -8.92
N THR A 6 -21.92 1.64 -9.49
CA THR A 6 -22.67 1.34 -10.72
C THR A 6 -21.80 1.48 -11.96
N HIS A 7 -20.69 2.22 -11.85
CA HIS A 7 -19.76 2.45 -12.94
C HIS A 7 -18.82 1.25 -13.11
N ARG A 8 -18.88 0.60 -14.27
CA ARG A 8 -18.16 -0.65 -14.57
C ARG A 8 -16.68 -0.58 -14.24
N PHE A 9 -15.99 0.49 -14.63
CA PHE A 9 -14.56 0.66 -14.36
C PHE A 9 -14.23 0.56 -12.86
N PHE A 10 -14.95 1.30 -12.00
CA PHE A 10 -14.69 1.30 -10.56
C PHE A 10 -15.13 0.00 -9.88
N SER A 11 -16.13 -0.70 -10.43
CA SER A 11 -16.53 -2.02 -9.94
C SER A 11 -15.51 -3.13 -10.21
N GLN A 12 -14.59 -2.92 -11.15
CA GLN A 12 -13.57 -3.89 -11.58
C GLN A 12 -12.15 -3.46 -11.20
N MET A 13 -11.99 -2.30 -10.56
CA MET A 13 -10.69 -1.76 -10.17
C MET A 13 -10.08 -2.62 -9.06
N THR A 14 -8.91 -3.18 -9.33
CA THR A 14 -8.15 -4.03 -8.39
C THR A 14 -6.94 -3.32 -7.79
N HIS A 15 -6.38 -2.35 -8.50
CA HIS A 15 -5.21 -1.57 -8.12
C HIS A 15 -5.55 -0.09 -8.14
N LEU A 16 -5.12 0.63 -7.12
CA LEU A 16 -5.25 2.08 -7.01
C LEU A 16 -4.00 2.65 -6.35
N GLU A 17 -3.47 3.71 -6.94
CA GLU A 17 -2.27 4.40 -6.48
C GLU A 17 -2.54 5.90 -6.38
N ILE A 18 -2.12 6.51 -5.26
CA ILE A 18 -2.41 7.91 -4.95
C ILE A 18 -1.15 8.61 -4.43
N PHE A 19 -0.52 9.39 -5.30
CA PHE A 19 0.72 10.10 -4.97
C PHE A 19 0.51 11.42 -4.24
N TYR A 20 -0.60 12.10 -4.52
CA TYR A 20 -0.87 13.43 -3.97
C TYR A 20 -2.31 13.50 -3.53
N THR A 21 -2.54 13.97 -2.31
CA THR A 21 -3.88 14.32 -1.88
C THR A 21 -4.09 15.82 -2.08
N ALA A 22 -5.20 16.18 -2.73
CA ALA A 22 -5.63 17.58 -2.77
C ALA A 22 -6.26 17.95 -1.41
N GLU A 23 -6.36 19.25 -1.13
CA GLU A 23 -7.27 19.76 -0.11
C GLU A 23 -8.64 19.07 -0.31
N HIS A 24 -9.23 18.51 0.76
CA HIS A 24 -10.43 17.64 0.77
C HIS A 24 -10.23 16.12 0.59
N SER A 25 -9.04 15.61 0.88
CA SER A 25 -8.72 14.17 0.89
C SER A 25 -9.76 13.29 1.62
N SER A 26 -10.27 13.75 2.76
CA SER A 26 -11.23 13.00 3.60
C SER A 26 -12.51 12.55 2.88
N THR A 27 -13.00 13.29 1.89
CA THR A 27 -14.31 13.01 1.27
C THR A 27 -14.28 11.79 0.35
N TRP A 28 -13.23 11.66 -0.47
CA TRP A 28 -13.10 10.53 -1.39
C TRP A 28 -12.46 9.31 -0.69
N LEU A 29 -11.62 9.52 0.32
CA LEU A 29 -11.06 8.44 1.14
C LEU A 29 -12.13 7.61 1.82
N ALA A 30 -13.16 8.26 2.37
CA ALA A 30 -14.33 7.58 2.93
C ALA A 30 -15.11 6.73 1.90
N ARG A 31 -14.80 6.86 0.60
CA ARG A 31 -15.41 6.10 -0.49
C ARG A 31 -14.54 4.95 -1.00
N LEU A 32 -13.26 4.87 -0.62
CA LEU A 32 -12.39 3.75 -1.01
C LEU A 32 -12.97 2.38 -0.63
N PRO A 33 -13.61 2.19 0.54
CA PRO A 33 -14.28 0.94 0.87
C PRO A 33 -15.41 0.53 -0.08
N LEU A 34 -15.90 1.44 -0.92
CA LEU A 34 -16.92 1.15 -1.92
C LEU A 34 -16.35 0.48 -3.17
N LEU A 35 -15.02 0.34 -3.30
CA LEU A 35 -14.39 -0.37 -4.40
C LEU A 35 -14.37 -1.88 -4.10
N PRO A 36 -15.30 -2.67 -4.67
CA PRO A 36 -15.55 -4.04 -4.19
C PRO A 36 -14.44 -5.02 -4.57
N GLN A 37 -13.61 -4.68 -5.55
CA GLN A 37 -12.53 -5.51 -6.08
C GLN A 37 -11.13 -5.00 -5.70
N LEU A 38 -11.04 -3.93 -4.89
CA LEU A 38 -9.77 -3.33 -4.54
C LEU A 38 -8.93 -4.33 -3.73
N SER A 39 -7.78 -4.68 -4.29
CA SER A 39 -6.84 -5.67 -3.76
C SER A 39 -5.46 -5.09 -3.47
N HIS A 40 -5.10 -4.02 -4.17
CA HIS A 40 -3.82 -3.35 -4.08
C HIS A 40 -4.08 -1.86 -3.96
N PHE A 41 -3.63 -1.26 -2.86
CA PHE A 41 -3.73 0.17 -2.63
C PHE A 41 -2.37 0.73 -2.23
N SER A 42 -1.87 1.72 -2.97
CA SER A 42 -0.64 2.42 -2.65
C SER A 42 -0.87 3.91 -2.50
N PHE A 43 -0.07 4.53 -1.64
CA PHE A 43 -0.10 5.97 -1.44
C PHE A 43 1.26 6.50 -1.04
N ALA A 44 1.53 7.79 -1.35
CA ALA A 44 2.80 8.44 -0.98
C ALA A 44 2.64 9.55 0.08
N ASP A 45 1.40 9.89 0.45
CA ASP A 45 1.12 10.97 1.39
C ASP A 45 0.96 10.42 2.82
N VAL A 46 1.82 10.87 3.74
CA VAL A 46 1.83 10.44 5.15
C VAL A 46 0.50 10.73 5.86
N ASP A 47 -0.25 11.75 5.40
CA ASP A 47 -1.53 12.13 5.98
C ASP A 47 -2.63 11.07 5.76
N LEU A 48 -2.36 10.05 4.92
CA LEU A 48 -3.24 8.90 4.71
C LEU A 48 -3.01 7.75 5.71
N LEU A 49 -1.93 7.76 6.49
CA LEU A 49 -1.69 6.71 7.50
C LEU A 49 -2.83 6.56 8.52
N PRO A 50 -3.42 7.64 9.09
CA PRO A 50 -4.43 7.52 10.13
C PRO A 50 -5.70 6.76 9.71
N ILE A 51 -6.04 6.74 8.42
CA ILE A 51 -7.25 6.08 7.91
C ILE A 51 -7.03 4.65 7.42
N CYS A 52 -5.77 4.23 7.30
CA CYS A 52 -5.40 2.91 6.82
C CYS A 52 -6.03 1.75 7.62
N PRO A 53 -6.15 1.83 8.97
CA PRO A 53 -6.85 0.81 9.74
C PRO A 53 -8.30 0.57 9.28
N ASP A 54 -9.04 1.64 8.97
CA ASP A 54 -10.43 1.54 8.51
C ASP A 54 -10.49 0.91 7.10
N LEU A 55 -9.57 1.27 6.21
CA LEU A 55 -9.46 0.66 4.88
C LEU A 55 -9.16 -0.84 4.98
N LEU A 56 -8.22 -1.21 5.83
CA LEU A 56 -7.86 -2.61 6.10
C LEU A 56 -9.04 -3.42 6.65
N GLN A 57 -9.93 -2.81 7.42
CA GLN A 57 -11.14 -3.46 7.91
C GLN A 57 -12.24 -3.54 6.86
N ALA A 58 -12.41 -2.51 6.05
CA ALA A 58 -13.56 -2.38 5.15
C ALA A 58 -13.32 -3.05 3.78
N CYS A 59 -12.11 -2.94 3.22
CA CYS A 59 -11.72 -3.54 1.93
C CYS A 59 -11.34 -5.01 2.12
N LYS A 60 -12.32 -5.91 2.02
CA LYS A 60 -12.14 -7.36 2.31
C LYS A 60 -11.17 -8.08 1.38
N LEU A 61 -10.98 -7.57 0.17
CA LEU A 61 -10.06 -8.14 -0.81
C LEU A 61 -8.68 -7.48 -0.79
N LEU A 62 -8.47 -6.46 0.05
CA LEU A 62 -7.19 -5.77 0.15
C LEU A 62 -6.12 -6.76 0.61
N ALA A 63 -5.22 -7.08 -0.30
CA ALA A 63 -4.10 -7.98 -0.13
C ALA A 63 -2.81 -7.22 0.16
N VAL A 64 -2.65 -6.04 -0.44
CA VAL A 64 -1.47 -5.18 -0.31
C VAL A 64 -1.89 -3.74 -0.04
N LEU A 65 -1.34 -3.18 1.04
CA LEU A 65 -1.41 -1.77 1.39
C LEU A 65 0.02 -1.22 1.45
N ALA A 66 0.44 -0.53 0.39
CA ALA A 66 1.81 -0.04 0.25
C ALA A 66 1.89 1.46 0.57
N TYR A 67 2.64 1.82 1.61
CA TYR A 67 3.06 3.19 1.82
C TYR A 67 4.39 3.42 1.11
N LEU A 68 4.37 4.36 0.18
CA LEU A 68 5.49 4.77 -0.62
C LEU A 68 6.16 5.97 0.10
N ALA A 69 7.36 5.78 0.68
CA ALA A 69 8.15 6.87 1.25
C ALA A 69 9.57 7.04 0.65
N ASP A 70 9.99 8.29 0.40
CA ASP A 70 11.35 8.61 -0.08
C ASP A 70 12.44 8.44 0.98
N THR A 71 12.08 8.64 2.23
CA THR A 71 12.94 8.43 3.38
C THR A 71 12.23 7.54 4.38
N ASP A 72 12.98 7.13 5.40
CA ASP A 72 12.36 6.62 6.62
C ASP A 72 11.31 7.64 7.09
N ILE A 73 10.21 7.12 7.62
CA ILE A 73 9.13 7.96 8.13
C ILE A 73 9.67 8.61 9.41
N ASP A 74 10.21 9.82 9.30
CA ASP A 74 10.68 10.61 10.44
C ASP A 74 9.50 10.78 11.42
N GLY A 75 9.52 10.00 12.50
CA GLY A 75 8.50 10.00 13.55
C GLY A 75 7.80 8.67 13.85
N TYR A 76 7.86 7.65 12.96
CA TYR A 76 7.21 6.34 13.20
C TYR A 76 8.20 5.18 13.39
N THR A 77 9.50 5.45 13.46
CA THR A 77 10.55 4.44 13.64
C THR A 77 10.80 4.06 15.11
N SER A 78 10.22 4.80 16.06
CA SER A 78 10.41 4.54 17.49
C SER A 78 9.34 3.59 18.06
N PRO A 79 9.74 2.47 18.70
CA PRO A 79 8.79 1.59 19.37
C PRO A 79 8.01 2.28 20.49
N PRO A 80 6.75 1.87 20.75
CA PRO A 80 6.00 0.86 20.01
C PRO A 80 5.44 1.42 18.69
N LEU A 81 5.60 0.64 17.61
CA LEU A 81 5.01 0.97 16.32
C LEU A 81 3.48 0.96 16.41
N PRO A 82 2.77 1.84 15.69
CA PRO A 82 1.31 1.77 15.61
C PRO A 82 0.82 0.41 15.11
N PRO A 83 -0.36 -0.07 15.54
CA PRO A 83 -0.91 -1.37 15.12
C PRO A 83 -0.96 -1.59 13.61
N LEU A 84 -1.09 -0.51 12.82
CA LEU A 84 -1.03 -0.54 11.36
C LEU A 84 0.22 -1.27 10.83
N PHE A 85 1.39 -1.00 11.42
CA PHE A 85 2.67 -1.58 11.01
C PHE A 85 2.78 -3.08 11.29
N GLN A 86 1.88 -3.61 12.13
CA GLN A 86 1.79 -5.02 12.44
C GLN A 86 0.82 -5.76 11.52
N ASP A 87 0.00 -5.05 10.72
CA ASP A 87 -0.88 -5.72 9.76
C ASP A 87 -0.04 -6.39 8.66
N ILE A 88 -0.33 -7.66 8.42
CA ILE A 88 0.39 -8.50 7.44
C ILE A 88 0.30 -7.94 6.01
N ARG A 89 -0.70 -7.12 5.72
CA ARG A 89 -0.95 -6.52 4.41
C ARG A 89 -0.25 -5.18 4.24
N PHE A 90 0.18 -4.55 5.33
CA PHE A 90 0.86 -3.26 5.29
C PHE A 90 2.34 -3.44 4.95
N VAL A 91 2.83 -2.63 4.02
CA VAL A 91 4.24 -2.58 3.61
C VAL A 91 4.67 -1.13 3.41
N LEU A 92 5.78 -0.74 4.00
CA LEU A 92 6.55 0.46 3.70
C LEU A 92 7.55 0.13 2.58
N VAL A 93 7.47 0.84 1.47
CA VAL A 93 8.40 0.71 0.34
C VAL A 93 9.27 1.96 0.31
N THR A 94 10.58 1.77 0.43
CA THR A 94 11.55 2.88 0.47
C THR A 94 12.87 2.47 -0.20
N PRO A 95 13.55 3.40 -0.89
CA PRO A 95 13.07 4.68 -1.39
C PRO A 95 12.12 4.49 -2.58
N VAL A 96 11.05 5.29 -2.62
CA VAL A 96 10.02 5.26 -3.69
C VAL A 96 10.56 5.77 -5.02
N TYR A 97 11.38 6.82 -4.96
CA TYR A 97 11.84 7.54 -6.15
C TYR A 97 13.31 7.29 -6.47
N SER A 98 13.80 6.06 -6.33
CA SER A 98 15.16 5.77 -6.77
C SER A 98 15.31 5.62 -8.29
N GLY A 99 14.25 5.46 -9.09
CA GLY A 99 14.39 5.37 -10.54
C GLY A 99 13.27 4.60 -11.24
N PRO A 100 13.54 4.02 -12.42
CA PRO A 100 12.51 3.50 -13.32
C PRO A 100 12.05 2.10 -12.90
N ASP A 101 11.50 1.95 -11.70
CA ASP A 101 11.03 0.65 -11.20
C ASP A 101 9.98 0.03 -12.12
N TRP A 102 9.15 0.85 -12.76
CA TRP A 102 8.25 0.42 -13.84
C TRP A 102 8.98 -0.13 -15.07
N ILE A 103 10.17 0.40 -15.44
CA ILE A 103 10.98 -0.15 -16.53
C ILE A 103 11.50 -1.53 -16.14
N ARG A 104 11.97 -1.71 -14.90
CA ARG A 104 12.34 -3.03 -14.39
C ARG A 104 11.15 -3.99 -14.38
N GLY A 105 9.96 -3.51 -14.03
CA GLY A 105 8.70 -4.24 -14.17
C GLY A 105 8.48 -4.74 -15.60
N ILE A 106 8.71 -3.88 -16.60
CA ILE A 106 8.61 -4.28 -18.03
C ILE A 106 9.68 -5.33 -18.39
N GLU A 107 10.93 -5.12 -17.99
CA GLU A 107 12.06 -5.96 -18.41
C GLU A 107 12.09 -7.32 -17.71
N THR A 108 11.69 -7.37 -16.44
CA THR A 108 11.90 -8.53 -15.55
C THR A 108 10.63 -9.07 -14.93
N GLY A 109 9.51 -8.35 -15.04
CA GLY A 109 8.28 -8.64 -14.30
C GLY A 109 8.38 -8.30 -12.81
N MET A 110 9.39 -7.53 -12.39
CA MET A 110 9.66 -7.21 -10.99
C MET A 110 9.62 -5.70 -10.73
N ASP A 111 8.43 -5.21 -10.44
CA ASP A 111 8.17 -3.86 -9.90
C ASP A 111 7.93 -3.90 -8.38
N TYR A 112 7.64 -2.75 -7.79
CA TYR A 112 7.39 -2.62 -6.36
C TYR A 112 6.13 -3.37 -5.92
N TRP A 113 5.11 -3.47 -6.80
CA TRP A 113 3.91 -4.26 -6.50
C TRP A 113 4.30 -5.72 -6.31
N LYS A 114 5.07 -6.26 -7.26
CA LYS A 114 5.49 -7.65 -7.18
C LYS A 114 6.35 -7.93 -5.97
N ARG A 115 7.25 -7.01 -5.63
CA ARG A 115 8.06 -7.08 -4.39
C ARG A 115 7.19 -7.06 -3.14
N ALA A 116 6.18 -6.19 -3.09
CA ALA A 116 5.25 -6.11 -1.96
C ALA A 116 4.43 -7.40 -1.79
N GLU A 117 3.90 -7.96 -2.89
CA GLU A 117 3.21 -9.25 -2.88
C GLU A 117 4.12 -10.37 -2.33
N MET A 118 5.35 -10.46 -2.83
CA MET A 118 6.32 -11.47 -2.40
C MET A 118 6.67 -11.31 -0.93
N PHE A 119 6.95 -10.10 -0.48
CA PHE A 119 7.27 -9.80 0.92
C PHE A 119 6.12 -10.19 1.86
N ILE A 120 4.88 -9.84 1.50
CA ILE A 120 3.68 -10.24 2.27
C ILE A 120 3.53 -11.77 2.28
N ALA A 121 3.76 -12.44 1.15
CA ALA A 121 3.71 -13.90 1.08
C ALA A 121 4.76 -14.55 2.01
N GLN A 122 5.99 -14.01 2.02
CA GLN A 122 7.07 -14.45 2.90
C GLN A 122 6.74 -14.23 4.39
N ARG A 123 6.13 -13.10 4.75
CA ARG A 123 5.64 -12.88 6.13
C ARG A 123 4.55 -13.88 6.52
N ARG A 124 3.64 -14.20 5.58
CA ARG A 124 2.55 -15.17 5.81
C ARG A 124 3.07 -16.60 5.93
N SER A 125 4.11 -16.96 5.19
CA SER A 125 4.74 -18.29 5.28
C SER A 125 5.68 -18.42 6.48
N GLY A 126 6.10 -17.31 7.07
CA GLY A 126 7.09 -17.27 8.15
C GLY A 126 8.54 -17.35 7.66
N GLU A 127 8.78 -17.18 6.35
CA GLU A 127 10.13 -17.04 5.78
C GLU A 127 10.84 -15.77 6.31
N ILE A 128 10.08 -14.73 6.62
CA ILE A 128 10.54 -13.53 7.33
C ILE A 128 9.64 -13.22 8.52
N GLU A 129 10.15 -12.45 9.48
CA GLU A 129 9.39 -12.09 10.69
C GLU A 129 8.13 -11.30 10.34
N ALA A 130 6.99 -11.67 10.94
CA ALA A 130 5.71 -11.01 10.69
C ALA A 130 5.71 -9.53 11.09
N SER A 131 6.59 -9.12 12.01
CA SER A 131 6.80 -7.73 12.43
C SER A 131 7.62 -6.90 11.44
N GLN A 132 8.28 -7.51 10.46
CA GLN A 132 8.92 -6.75 9.39
C GLN A 132 7.85 -6.16 8.48
N TYR A 133 7.97 -4.88 8.17
CA TYR A 133 7.01 -4.15 7.34
C TYR A 133 7.68 -3.35 6.24
N ARG A 134 9.00 -3.38 6.12
CA ARG A 134 9.77 -2.50 5.23
C ARG A 134 10.44 -3.31 4.13
N ILE A 135 10.35 -2.80 2.90
CA ILE A 135 11.13 -3.24 1.75
C ILE A 135 12.10 -2.13 1.38
N ASP A 136 13.39 -2.44 1.45
CA ASP A 136 14.44 -1.60 0.91
C ASP A 136 14.64 -1.91 -0.57
N ILE A 137 14.25 -0.97 -1.45
CA ILE A 137 14.54 -1.06 -2.88
C ILE A 137 15.98 -0.59 -3.10
N PRO A 138 16.88 -1.44 -3.63
CA PRO A 138 18.23 -1.00 -3.93
C PRO A 138 18.19 0.11 -4.98
N ALA A 139 18.94 1.18 -4.74
CA ALA A 139 19.12 2.25 -5.71
C ALA A 139 19.56 1.67 -7.07
N PRO A 140 19.11 2.25 -8.21
CA PRO A 140 19.63 1.84 -9.49
C PRO A 140 21.15 2.07 -9.54
N PRO A 141 21.86 1.22 -10.31
CA PRO A 141 23.31 1.34 -10.51
C PRO A 141 23.72 2.67 -11.16
#